data_AF-A0A5N5KRL1-F1
#
_entry.id   AF-A0A5N5KRL1-F1
#
_cell.length_a   1.000
_cell.length_b   1.000
_cell.length_c   1.000
_cell.angle_alpha   90.00
_cell.angle_beta   90.00
_cell.angle_gamma   90.00
#
_symmetry.space_group_name_H-M   'P 1'
#
loop_
_entity.id
_entity.type
_entity.pdbx_description
1 polymer ?
#
loop_
_entity_poly.entity_id
_entity_poly.type
_entity_poly.pdbx_seq_one_letter_code
_entity_poly.pdbx_strand_id
1 'polypeptide(L)'
;MNFCPQTEEKGTHCRTRNFFQMDINTTKLLLFFVAGILAKENTEVKVTCSPRGLECNKTALHLEMEECGGRFKNDMAELDPQNWCNLTHFISEYHYFTSCTENNAVKIGCFWPHPVVEHYIILIHKQFFSNCSYIPMAWTGIREDTSTLTIHILIIVTVFLTLAMVTSVVWCSRQR
;
A
#
# COMPACT_ATOMS: atom_id res chain seq x y z
N MET A 1 1.37 17.24 -21.32
CA MET A 1 1.05 17.95 -22.57
C MET A 1 -0.19 17.32 -23.17
N ASN A 2 -1.24 18.15 -23.35
CA ASN A 2 -2.35 18.07 -24.32
C ASN A 2 -3.34 16.88 -24.26
N PHE A 3 -4.63 16.98 -24.55
CA PHE A 3 -5.70 18.00 -24.51
C PHE A 3 -6.99 17.21 -24.91
N CYS A 4 -8.18 17.59 -24.40
CA CYS A 4 -9.49 16.98 -24.72
C CYS A 4 -9.91 17.17 -26.19
N PRO A 5 -11.06 16.57 -26.60
CA PRO A 5 -12.11 17.43 -27.17
C PRO A 5 -13.52 17.16 -26.63
N GLN A 6 -14.32 18.23 -26.64
CA GLN A 6 -15.72 18.34 -26.24
C GLN A 6 -16.70 17.85 -27.30
N THR A 7 -17.94 17.58 -26.89
CA THR A 7 -19.13 17.94 -27.68
C THR A 7 -20.24 18.53 -26.79
N GLU A 8 -20.87 19.57 -27.33
CA GLU A 8 -21.87 20.48 -26.77
C GLU A 8 -23.26 20.11 -27.31
N GLU A 9 -24.33 20.16 -26.50
CA GLU A 9 -25.69 20.46 -26.99
C GLU A 9 -26.56 21.14 -25.91
N LYS A 10 -27.49 21.98 -26.39
CA LYS A 10 -28.10 23.14 -25.75
C LYS A 10 -29.42 22.84 -25.01
N GLY A 11 -29.63 23.58 -23.91
CA GLY A 11 -30.87 24.32 -23.60
C GLY A 11 -32.10 23.56 -23.05
N THR A 12 -32.48 23.85 -21.80
CA THR A 12 -33.77 24.52 -21.44
C THR A 12 -33.85 24.65 -19.90
N HIS A 13 -34.03 25.88 -19.41
CA HIS A 13 -34.28 26.18 -18.00
C HIS A 13 -35.79 26.08 -17.72
N CYS A 14 -36.21 25.14 -16.87
CA CYS A 14 -37.43 25.29 -16.08
C CYS A 14 -37.21 24.82 -14.63
N ARG A 15 -37.81 25.58 -13.74
CA ARG A 15 -37.53 25.72 -12.31
C ARG A 15 -38.19 24.61 -11.49
N THR A 16 -37.40 23.65 -11.06
CA THR A 16 -37.27 23.13 -9.67
C THR A 16 -36.12 22.14 -9.75
N ARG A 17 -34.98 22.40 -9.07
CA ARG A 17 -33.78 21.54 -9.18
C ARG A 17 -34.05 20.17 -8.53
N ASN A 18 -34.61 19.25 -9.32
CA ASN A 18 -34.63 17.82 -9.05
C ASN A 18 -33.26 17.26 -9.47
N PHE A 19 -32.28 17.26 -8.58
CA PHE A 19 -31.00 16.55 -8.78
C PHE A 19 -30.89 15.47 -7.71
N PHE A 20 -31.04 14.21 -8.12
CA PHE A 20 -31.28 13.01 -7.33
C PHE A 20 -32.75 12.70 -7.03
N GLN A 21 -33.50 12.37 -8.07
CA GLN A 21 -34.40 11.22 -7.96
C GLN A 21 -33.49 9.98 -7.97
N MET A 22 -33.09 9.51 -6.80
CA MET A 22 -32.53 8.17 -6.66
C MET A 22 -33.52 7.35 -5.85
N ASP A 23 -34.53 6.81 -6.55
CA ASP A 23 -35.34 5.70 -6.03
C ASP A 23 -34.49 4.41 -6.03
N ILE A 24 -33.34 4.46 -5.35
CA ILE A 24 -32.66 3.30 -4.82
C ILE A 24 -33.33 3.08 -3.47
N ASN A 25 -34.38 2.25 -3.51
CA ASN A 25 -35.08 1.76 -2.32
C ASN A 25 -34.04 1.51 -1.23
N THR A 26 -34.22 2.08 -0.04
CA THR A 26 -33.21 2.10 1.05
C THR A 26 -32.59 0.72 1.31
N THR A 27 -33.34 -0.35 1.03
CA THR A 27 -32.88 -1.74 1.00
C THR A 27 -31.74 -2.00 0.00
N LYS A 28 -31.81 -1.48 -1.23
CA LYS A 28 -30.73 -1.55 -2.23
C LYS A 28 -29.50 -0.76 -1.79
N LEU A 29 -29.66 0.42 -1.20
CA LEU A 29 -28.52 1.21 -0.67
C LEU A 29 -27.81 0.43 0.43
N LEU A 30 -28.56 -0.08 1.41
CA LEU A 30 -28.03 -0.93 2.48
C LEU A 30 -27.38 -2.20 1.92
N LEU A 31 -27.97 -2.83 0.90
CA LEU A 31 -27.38 -3.99 0.21
C LEU A 31 -26.05 -3.64 -0.46
N PHE A 32 -25.91 -2.48 -1.10
CA PHE A 32 -24.63 -2.04 -1.69
C PHE A 32 -23.56 -1.79 -0.62
N PHE A 33 -23.90 -1.16 0.49
CA PHE A 33 -22.96 -0.95 1.60
C PHE A 33 -22.55 -2.27 2.27
N VAL A 34 -23.51 -3.16 2.54
CA VAL A 34 -23.23 -4.50 3.11
C VAL A 34 -22.42 -5.35 2.14
N ALA A 35 -22.72 -5.32 0.84
CA ALA A 35 -21.93 -6.01 -0.18
C ALA A 35 -20.52 -5.42 -0.33
N GLY A 36 -20.34 -4.11 -0.16
CA GLY A 36 -19.01 -3.47 -0.14
C GLY A 36 -18.17 -3.85 1.07
N ILE A 37 -18.79 -4.08 2.24
CA ILE A 37 -18.10 -4.56 3.45
C ILE A 37 -17.83 -6.07 3.39
N LEU A 38 -18.74 -6.85 2.77
CA LEU A 38 -18.57 -8.30 2.52
C LEU A 38 -17.73 -8.61 1.28
N ALA A 39 -17.41 -7.62 0.45
CA ALA A 39 -16.42 -7.73 -0.60
C ALA A 39 -15.05 -7.88 0.05
N LYS A 40 -14.78 -9.10 0.50
CA LYS A 40 -13.43 -9.57 0.75
C LYS A 40 -12.74 -9.56 -0.60
N GLU A 41 -12.08 -8.45 -0.92
CA GLU A 41 -11.17 -8.37 -2.04
C GLU A 41 -9.94 -9.22 -1.70
N ASN A 42 -10.03 -10.53 -1.91
CA ASN A 42 -8.86 -11.34 -2.14
C ASN A 42 -8.36 -11.04 -3.56
N THR A 43 -7.95 -9.80 -3.80
CA THR A 43 -7.04 -9.51 -4.90
C THR A 43 -5.71 -10.06 -4.47
N GLU A 44 -5.50 -11.34 -4.75
CA GLU A 44 -4.18 -11.81 -5.09
C GLU A 44 -3.75 -10.97 -6.30
N VAL A 45 -3.05 -9.88 -6.01
CA VAL A 45 -2.35 -9.09 -7.01
C VAL A 45 -1.37 -10.05 -7.65
N LYS A 46 -1.79 -10.67 -8.76
CA LYS A 46 -0.94 -11.50 -9.57
C LYS A 46 0.02 -10.57 -10.28
N VAL A 47 1.12 -10.25 -9.60
CA VAL A 47 2.27 -9.55 -10.18
C VAL A 47 2.65 -10.34 -11.42
N THR A 48 2.36 -9.77 -12.59
CA THR A 48 2.64 -10.43 -13.85
C THR A 48 4.11 -10.16 -14.16
N CYS A 49 4.99 -11.00 -13.64
CA CYS A 49 6.40 -10.97 -14.04
C CYS A 49 6.49 -11.32 -15.53
N SER A 50 7.11 -10.44 -16.31
CA SER A 50 7.34 -10.63 -17.74
C SER A 50 8.22 -11.85 -17.98
N PRO A 51 7.77 -12.88 -18.71
CA PRO A 51 8.66 -13.94 -19.17
C PRO A 51 9.34 -13.43 -20.43
N ARG A 52 10.32 -12.53 -20.29
CA ARG A 52 11.36 -12.49 -21.33
C ARG A 52 12.22 -13.71 -21.05
N GLY A 53 12.16 -14.68 -21.96
CA GLY A 53 12.80 -15.98 -21.84
C GLY A 53 14.33 -15.93 -21.77
N LEU A 54 14.86 -15.44 -20.66
CA LEU A 54 16.14 -15.84 -20.12
C LEU A 54 15.82 -16.86 -19.04
N GLU A 55 16.31 -18.09 -19.20
CA GLU A 55 16.31 -19.02 -18.07
C GLU A 55 17.13 -18.38 -16.94
N CYS A 56 16.48 -18.12 -15.80
CA CYS A 56 17.13 -17.54 -14.63
C CYS A 56 18.22 -18.51 -14.14
N ASN A 57 19.48 -18.11 -14.27
CA ASN A 57 20.61 -18.87 -13.75
C ASN A 57 20.73 -18.65 -12.23
N LYS A 58 20.14 -19.57 -11.46
CA LYS A 58 20.09 -19.49 -9.99
C LYS A 58 21.47 -19.47 -9.33
N THR A 59 22.46 -20.17 -9.90
CA THR A 59 23.81 -20.20 -9.32
C THR A 59 24.54 -18.88 -9.56
N ALA A 60 24.41 -18.31 -10.76
CA ALA A 60 24.92 -16.97 -11.04
C ALA A 60 24.28 -15.92 -10.12
N LEU A 61 22.96 -16.00 -9.92
CA LEU A 61 22.24 -15.10 -9.01
C LEU A 61 22.71 -15.23 -7.56
N HIS A 62 22.99 -16.44 -7.09
CA HIS A 62 23.51 -16.66 -5.75
C HIS A 62 24.89 -16.00 -5.55
N LEU A 63 25.78 -16.13 -6.53
CA LEU A 63 27.11 -15.52 -6.49
C LEU A 63 27.04 -13.99 -6.42
N GLU A 64 26.21 -13.38 -7.29
CA GLU A 64 26.00 -11.93 -7.27
C GLU A 64 25.36 -11.46 -5.95
N MET A 65 24.49 -12.28 -5.35
CA MET A 65 23.89 -11.99 -4.04
C MET A 65 24.95 -11.98 -2.93
N GLU A 66 25.86 -12.96 -2.93
CA GLU A 66 26.96 -13.04 -1.99
C GLU A 66 27.94 -11.87 -2.14
N GLU A 67 28.17 -11.38 -3.37
CA GLU A 67 29.02 -10.21 -3.63
C GLU A 67 28.37 -8.92 -3.12
N CYS A 68 27.12 -8.64 -3.52
CA CYS A 68 26.37 -7.46 -3.04
C CYS A 68 26.23 -7.48 -1.51
N GLY A 69 25.90 -8.64 -0.95
CA GLY A 69 25.72 -8.81 0.49
C GLY A 69 27.03 -8.85 1.27
N GLY A 70 28.13 -9.30 0.67
CA GLY A 70 29.46 -9.27 1.25
C GLY A 70 29.91 -7.85 1.56
N ARG A 71 29.66 -6.91 0.64
CA ARG A 71 29.88 -5.48 0.88
C ARG A 71 29.03 -4.96 2.03
N PHE A 72 27.72 -5.20 2.00
CA PHE A 72 26.81 -4.79 3.07
C PHE A 72 27.23 -5.33 4.45
N LYS A 73 27.69 -6.58 4.52
CA LYS A 73 28.20 -7.17 5.76
C LYS A 73 29.43 -6.46 6.30
N ASN A 74 30.33 -6.00 5.44
CA ASN A 74 31.51 -5.22 5.85
C ASN A 74 31.08 -3.86 6.37
N ASP A 75 30.20 -3.16 5.65
CA ASP A 75 29.69 -1.86 6.07
C ASP A 75 28.95 -1.96 7.42
N MET A 76 28.16 -3.02 7.63
CA MET A 76 27.50 -3.30 8.92
C MET A 76 28.47 -3.69 10.04
N ALA A 77 29.61 -4.30 9.71
CA ALA A 77 30.63 -4.68 10.70
C ALA A 77 31.44 -3.46 11.18
N GLU A 78 31.51 -2.39 10.40
CA GLU A 78 32.10 -1.12 10.80
C GLU A 78 31.18 -0.31 11.74
N LEU A 79 29.87 -0.55 11.70
CA LEU A 79 28.92 0.07 12.60
C LEU A 79 29.00 -0.54 14.01
N ASP A 80 28.93 0.33 15.04
CA ASP A 80 28.81 -0.12 16.42
C ASP A 80 27.55 -0.99 16.60
N PRO A 81 27.62 -2.15 17.29
CA PRO A 81 26.48 -3.03 17.50
C PRO A 81 25.26 -2.36 18.15
N GLN A 82 25.44 -1.29 18.93
CA GLN A 82 24.33 -0.52 19.50
C GLN A 82 23.50 0.21 18.42
N ASN A 83 24.11 0.51 17.28
CA ASN A 83 23.46 1.22 16.18
C ASN A 83 22.80 0.28 15.16
N TRP A 84 22.99 -1.04 15.26
CA TRP A 84 22.33 -2.02 14.37
C TRP A 84 20.81 -1.95 14.44
N CYS A 85 20.24 -1.53 15.57
CA CYS A 85 18.79 -1.41 15.72
C CYS A 85 18.23 -0.05 15.29
N ASN A 86 19.06 0.90 14.83
CA ASN A 86 18.62 2.21 14.37
C ASN A 86 18.79 2.32 12.86
N LEU A 87 17.65 2.26 12.14
CA LEU A 87 17.60 2.26 10.68
C LEU A 87 18.34 3.45 10.06
N THR A 88 18.35 4.61 10.74
CA THR A 88 18.98 5.85 10.25
C THR A 88 20.47 5.67 9.96
N HIS A 89 21.15 4.76 10.68
CA HIS A 89 22.60 4.56 10.53
C HIS A 89 22.99 3.70 9.33
N PHE A 90 22.10 2.83 8.84
CA PHE A 90 22.43 1.87 7.79
C PHE A 90 21.45 1.87 6.60
N ILE A 91 20.45 2.76 6.59
CA ILE A 91 19.46 2.87 5.50
C ILE A 91 20.12 3.11 4.14
N SER A 92 21.21 3.89 4.10
CA SER A 92 21.95 4.16 2.86
C SER A 92 22.61 2.88 2.32
N GLU A 93 23.32 2.13 3.17
CA GLU A 93 23.99 0.89 2.78
C GLU A 93 22.98 -0.21 2.45
N TYR A 94 21.86 -0.26 3.17
CA TYR A 94 20.76 -1.15 2.87
C TYR A 94 20.13 -0.84 1.51
N HIS A 95 19.94 0.44 1.19
CA HIS A 95 19.43 0.87 -0.12
C HIS A 95 20.41 0.50 -1.25
N TYR A 96 21.71 0.67 -1.03
CA TYR A 96 22.74 0.21 -1.97
C TYR A 96 22.66 -1.30 -2.18
N PHE A 97 22.56 -2.08 -1.10
CA PHE A 97 22.41 -3.54 -1.15
C PHE A 97 21.16 -3.96 -1.94
N THR A 98 19.99 -3.38 -1.67
CA THR A 98 18.77 -3.71 -2.41
C THR A 98 18.89 -3.34 -3.88
N SER A 99 19.47 -2.18 -4.21
CA SER A 99 19.67 -1.77 -5.61
C SER A 99 20.68 -2.66 -6.35
N CYS A 100 21.75 -3.09 -5.69
CA CYS A 100 22.74 -4.03 -6.23
C CYS A 100 22.07 -5.36 -6.61
N THR A 101 21.28 -5.92 -5.69
CA THR A 101 20.60 -7.22 -5.89
C THR A 101 19.49 -7.15 -6.94
N GLU A 102 18.74 -6.04 -7.00
CA GLU A 102 17.73 -5.80 -8.03
C GLU A 102 18.37 -5.70 -9.41
N ASN A 103 19.41 -4.87 -9.56
CA ASN A 103 20.11 -4.70 -10.82
C ASN A 103 20.72 -6.02 -11.32
N ASN A 104 21.34 -6.80 -10.45
CA ASN A 104 21.94 -8.08 -10.83
C ASN A 104 20.88 -9.15 -11.13
N ALA A 105 19.76 -9.18 -10.41
CA ALA A 105 18.63 -10.05 -10.76
C ALA A 105 18.11 -9.75 -12.17
N VAL A 106 17.90 -8.47 -12.48
CA VAL A 106 17.46 -8.03 -13.82
C VAL A 106 18.48 -8.38 -14.90
N LYS A 107 19.78 -8.18 -14.66
CA LYS A 107 20.86 -8.54 -15.61
C LYS A 107 20.90 -10.04 -15.91
N ILE A 108 20.71 -10.90 -14.90
CA ILE A 108 20.69 -12.37 -15.05
C ILE A 108 19.37 -12.86 -15.66
N GLY A 109 18.35 -11.99 -15.79
CA GLY A 109 17.03 -12.36 -16.28
C GLY A 109 16.16 -13.05 -15.22
N CYS A 110 16.48 -12.85 -13.95
CA CYS A 110 15.66 -13.30 -12.82
C CYS A 110 14.73 -12.17 -12.36
N PHE A 111 13.57 -12.53 -11.81
CA PHE A 111 12.70 -11.55 -11.16
C PHE A 111 13.27 -11.17 -9.79
N TRP A 112 13.04 -9.92 -9.34
CA TRP A 112 13.38 -9.48 -8.00
C TRP A 112 12.09 -9.17 -7.22
N PRO A 113 11.92 -9.63 -5.97
CA PRO A 113 12.82 -10.53 -5.23
C PRO A 113 12.67 -12.01 -5.65
N HIS A 114 13.78 -12.71 -5.87
CA HIS A 114 13.81 -14.17 -6.15
C HIS A 114 13.96 -14.97 -4.84
N PRO A 115 13.50 -16.23 -4.71
CA PRO A 115 13.62 -17.01 -3.47
C PRO A 115 15.06 -17.16 -2.93
N VAL A 116 16.05 -17.19 -3.83
CA VAL A 116 17.48 -17.19 -3.45
C VAL A 116 17.87 -15.88 -2.75
N VAL A 117 17.40 -14.75 -3.27
CA VAL A 117 17.63 -13.40 -2.72
C VAL A 117 16.88 -13.25 -1.39
N GLU A 118 15.62 -13.69 -1.34
CA GLU A 118 14.79 -13.65 -0.14
C GLU A 118 15.44 -14.40 1.04
N HIS A 119 15.90 -15.63 0.81
CA HIS A 119 16.56 -16.42 1.85
C HIS A 119 17.81 -15.71 2.40
N TYR A 120 18.62 -15.14 1.51
CA TYR A 120 19.83 -14.43 1.89
C TYR A 120 19.53 -13.15 2.70
N ILE A 121 18.52 -12.38 2.27
CA ILE A 121 18.05 -11.20 3.03
C ILE A 121 17.62 -11.60 4.43
N ILE A 122 16.86 -12.69 4.58
CA ILE A 122 16.42 -13.20 5.90
C ILE A 122 17.64 -13.58 6.77
N LEU A 123 18.65 -14.22 6.19
CA LEU A 123 19.88 -14.59 6.93
C LEU A 123 20.61 -13.36 7.46
N ILE A 124 20.78 -12.32 6.64
CA ILE A 124 21.37 -11.05 7.07
C ILE A 124 20.55 -10.45 8.21
N HIS A 125 19.22 -10.44 8.08
CA HIS A 125 18.37 -9.87 9.12
C HIS A 125 18.50 -10.62 10.45
N LYS A 126 18.58 -11.95 10.39
CA LYS A 126 18.81 -12.77 11.58
C LYS A 126 20.22 -12.55 12.16
N GLN A 127 21.22 -12.32 11.32
CA GLN A 127 22.59 -12.11 11.77
C GLN A 127 22.75 -10.80 12.54
N PHE A 128 22.27 -9.67 12.00
CA PHE A 128 22.51 -8.34 12.59
C PHE A 128 21.37 -7.82 13.47
N PHE A 129 20.12 -8.23 13.22
CA PHE A 129 18.94 -7.66 13.89
C PHE A 129 18.23 -8.64 14.85
N SER A 130 18.77 -9.84 15.11
CA SER A 130 18.13 -10.84 15.98
C SER A 130 17.89 -10.38 17.41
N ASN A 131 18.69 -9.45 17.92
CA ASN A 131 18.58 -8.90 19.27
C ASN A 131 17.90 -7.53 19.32
N CYS A 132 17.39 -7.04 18.19
CA CYS A 132 16.65 -5.79 18.17
C CYS A 132 15.22 -6.03 18.65
N SER A 133 14.80 -5.31 19.69
CA SER A 133 13.38 -5.20 20.00
C SER A 133 12.69 -4.52 18.84
N TYR A 134 11.60 -5.12 18.35
CA TYR A 134 10.77 -4.52 17.32
C TYR A 134 10.13 -3.24 17.88
N ILE A 135 10.80 -2.11 17.66
CA ILE A 135 10.19 -0.79 17.79
C ILE A 135 9.73 -0.48 16.38
N PRO A 136 8.43 -0.61 16.06
CA PRO A 136 7.95 -0.30 14.72
C PRO A 136 8.30 1.15 14.41
N MET A 137 9.33 1.35 13.59
CA MET A 137 9.66 2.64 12.96
C MET A 137 8.68 2.96 11.82
N ALA A 138 7.55 2.28 11.77
CA ALA A 138 6.40 2.66 10.99
C ALA A 138 5.45 3.39 11.96
N TRP A 139 5.34 4.71 11.81
CA TRP A 139 4.24 5.50 12.36
C TRP A 139 4.15 5.71 13.90
N THR A 140 5.13 5.31 14.72
CA THR A 140 5.04 5.49 16.19
C THR A 140 5.52 6.84 16.74
N GLY A 141 5.51 7.89 15.90
CA GLY A 141 5.48 9.27 16.41
C GLY A 141 4.10 9.69 16.92
N ILE A 142 3.06 8.93 16.59
CA ILE A 142 1.68 9.18 17.03
C ILE A 142 1.18 7.93 17.74
N ARG A 143 1.61 7.80 18.99
CA ARG A 143 0.86 7.25 20.12
C ARG A 143 -0.47 6.58 19.69
N GLU A 144 -0.42 5.26 19.47
CA GLU A 144 -1.51 4.40 18.98
C GLU A 144 -2.84 4.55 19.76
N ASP A 145 -2.81 5.01 21.00
CA ASP A 145 -3.98 5.32 21.84
C ASP A 145 -4.71 6.62 21.45
N THR A 146 -4.06 7.56 20.73
CA THR A 146 -4.71 8.81 20.28
C THR A 146 -5.35 8.67 18.89
N SER A 147 -4.81 7.77 18.06
CA SER A 147 -5.29 7.52 16.69
C SER A 147 -6.61 6.74 16.68
N THR A 148 -6.76 5.74 17.55
CA THR A 148 -7.97 4.91 17.65
C THR A 148 -9.21 5.70 18.03
N LEU A 149 -9.11 6.63 18.99
CA LEU A 149 -10.22 7.51 19.39
C LEU A 149 -10.62 8.47 18.26
N THR A 150 -9.65 9.04 17.56
CA THR A 150 -9.89 10.00 16.47
C THR A 150 -10.59 9.34 15.29
N ILE A 151 -10.12 8.16 14.88
CA ILE A 151 -10.75 7.38 13.82
C ILE A 151 -12.19 7.00 14.22
N HIS A 152 -12.42 6.61 15.47
CA HIS A 152 -13.75 6.24 15.94
C HIS A 152 -14.75 7.41 15.87
N ILE A 153 -14.32 8.61 16.27
CA ILE A 153 -15.15 9.82 16.19
C ILE A 153 -15.49 10.16 14.73
N LEU A 154 -14.52 10.09 13.82
CA LEU A 154 -14.74 10.39 12.39
C LEU A 154 -15.76 9.46 11.76
N ILE A 155 -15.72 8.16 12.09
CA ILE A 155 -16.71 7.17 11.63
C ILE A 155 -18.10 7.53 12.15
N ILE A 156 -18.21 7.81 13.45
CA ILE A 156 -19.49 8.18 14.09
C ILE A 156 -20.09 9.44 13.43
N VAL A 157 -19.30 10.50 13.28
CA VAL A 157 -19.73 11.76 12.66
C VAL A 157 -20.20 11.53 11.23
N THR A 158 -19.46 10.74 10.45
CA THR A 158 -19.82 10.43 9.05
C THR A 158 -21.13 9.67 8.95
N VAL A 159 -21.39 8.72 9.86
CA VAL A 159 -22.66 7.97 9.92
C VAL A 159 -23.82 8.90 10.29
N PHE A 160 -23.67 9.77 11.30
CA PHE A 160 -24.72 10.71 11.67
C PHE A 160 -25.04 11.73 10.57
N LEU A 161 -24.02 12.24 9.87
CA LEU A 161 -24.21 13.17 8.76
C LEU A 161 -24.95 12.52 7.60
N THR A 162 -24.63 11.26 7.25
CA THR A 162 -25.34 10.56 6.18
C THR A 162 -26.79 10.26 6.56
N LEU A 163 -27.07 9.85 7.81
CA LEU A 163 -28.44 9.69 8.30
C LEU A 163 -29.24 10.99 8.26
N ALA A 164 -28.64 12.12 8.67
CA ALA A 164 -29.30 13.43 8.64
C ALA A 164 -29.62 13.89 7.21
N MET A 165 -28.71 13.65 6.25
CA MET A 165 -28.95 13.93 4.84
C MET A 165 -30.12 13.11 4.29
N VAL A 166 -30.15 11.80 4.57
CA VAL A 166 -31.23 10.90 4.12
C VAL A 166 -32.58 11.30 4.71
N THR A 167 -32.66 11.57 6.02
CA THR A 167 -33.92 11.98 6.67
C THR A 167 -34.42 13.32 6.16
N SER A 168 -33.53 14.28 5.90
CA SER A 168 -33.88 15.59 5.36
C SER A 168 -34.50 15.49 3.96
N VAL A 169 -33.95 14.64 3.09
CA VAL A 169 -34.49 14.40 1.75
C VAL A 169 -35.85 13.69 1.82
N VAL A 170 -35.99 12.67 2.68
CA VAL A 170 -37.28 11.97 2.88
C VAL A 170 -38.35 12.92 3.43
N TRP A 171 -37.99 13.77 4.38
CA TRP A 171 -38.92 14.75 4.94
C TRP A 171 -39.32 15.81 3.91
N CYS A 172 -38.36 16.34 3.15
CA CYS A 172 -38.65 17.25 2.04
C CYS A 172 -39.49 16.60 0.93
N SER A 173 -39.29 15.30 0.67
CA SER A 173 -40.08 14.53 -0.30
C SER A 173 -41.51 14.27 0.19
N ARG A 174 -41.71 14.13 1.50
CA ARG A 174 -43.04 13.89 2.10
C ARG A 174 -43.89 15.16 2.17
N GLN A 175 -43.27 16.34 2.10
CA GLN A 175 -43.93 17.65 2.12
C GLN A 175 -44.26 18.18 0.70
N ARG A 176 -43.98 17.40 -0.35
CA ARG A 176 -44.34 17.69 -1.75
C ARG A 176 -45.52 16.84 -2.20
#